data_AF-A0A8T1ENA1-F1
#
_entry.id   AF-A0A8T1ENA1-F1
#
_cell.length_a   1.000
_cell.length_b   1.000
_cell.length_c   1.000
_cell.angle_alpha   90.00
_cell.angle_beta   90.00
_cell.angle_gamma   90.00
#
_symmetry.space_group_name_H-M   'P 1'
#
loop_
_entity.id
_entity.type
_entity.pdbx_description
1 polymer ?
#
loop_
_entity_poly.entity_id
_entity_poly.type
_entity_poly.pdbx_seq_one_letter_code
_entity_poly.pdbx_strand_id
1 'polypeptide(L)'
;MGRPSINGQGKKRKSYQRTSVEYSHKQDVLSFIEDGNTLDETIADFYGKLKDNDVRAKKKQINKWIKQTATIRAACESGRGHHQNLRRLGDATVLTKGSEASIVLWLNSLRKDGAHVDSDDDIEADDDFDSDGE
;
A
#
# COMPACT_ATOMS: atom_id res chain seq x y z
N MET A 1 18.51 19.34 -19.19
CA MET A 1 18.27 19.10 -17.75
C MET A 1 18.12 20.46 -17.08
N GLY A 2 16.93 20.82 -16.59
CA GLY A 2 16.66 22.15 -16.01
C GLY A 2 17.01 22.23 -14.52
N ARG A 3 17.56 23.37 -14.10
CA ARG A 3 18.02 23.64 -12.72
C ARG A 3 16.83 23.62 -11.73
N PRO A 4 16.91 22.85 -10.63
CA PRO A 4 15.90 22.91 -9.58
C PRO A 4 15.85 24.30 -8.94
N SER A 5 14.65 24.87 -8.82
CA SER A 5 14.43 26.16 -8.16
C SER A 5 14.60 26.01 -6.65
N ILE A 6 15.54 26.77 -6.08
CA ILE A 6 15.90 26.75 -4.65
C ILE A 6 15.06 27.72 -3.80
N ASN A 7 14.36 28.69 -4.41
CA ASN A 7 13.71 29.81 -3.70
C ASN A 7 12.19 29.91 -3.94
N GLY A 8 11.55 28.88 -4.49
CA GLY A 8 10.09 28.85 -4.66
C GLY A 8 9.42 27.88 -3.69
N GLN A 9 8.20 28.18 -3.24
CA GLN A 9 7.29 27.14 -2.78
C GLN A 9 7.00 26.22 -3.97
N GLY A 10 7.88 25.22 -4.16
CA GLY A 10 7.78 24.26 -5.23
C GLY A 10 6.43 23.56 -5.22
N LYS A 11 6.05 22.99 -6.36
CA LYS A 11 4.79 22.25 -6.48
C LYS A 11 4.70 21.21 -5.38
N LYS A 12 3.67 21.31 -4.52
CA LYS A 12 3.45 20.34 -3.43
C LYS A 12 3.49 18.93 -4.02
N ARG A 13 4.29 18.05 -3.40
CA ARG A 13 4.43 16.66 -3.84
C ARG A 13 3.04 16.01 -3.86
N LYS A 14 2.68 15.35 -4.96
CA LYS A 14 1.43 14.60 -5.06
C LYS A 14 1.50 13.39 -4.13
N SER A 15 0.62 13.31 -3.14
CA SER A 15 0.42 12.09 -2.35
C SER A 15 -0.64 11.22 -3.04
N TYR A 16 -0.25 10.03 -3.47
CA TYR A 16 -1.21 9.03 -3.98
C TYR A 16 -1.79 8.25 -2.80
N GLN A 17 -2.89 8.73 -2.25
CA GLN A 17 -3.63 8.03 -1.20
C GLN A 17 -4.58 7.01 -1.80
N ARG A 18 -4.60 5.80 -1.23
CA ARG A 18 -5.49 4.72 -1.65
C ARG A 18 -6.61 4.60 -0.63
N THR A 19 -7.85 4.63 -1.11
CA THR A 19 -9.00 4.28 -0.28
C THR A 19 -9.17 2.77 -0.29
N SER A 20 -9.08 2.18 0.89
CA SER A 20 -9.31 0.76 1.13
C SER A 20 -10.81 0.55 1.36
N VAL A 21 -11.42 -0.43 0.69
CA VAL A 21 -12.86 -0.70 0.76
C VAL A 21 -13.05 -2.19 1.05
N GLU A 22 -13.93 -2.51 1.99
CA GLU A 22 -14.25 -3.89 2.38
C GLU A 22 -14.91 -4.66 1.22
N TYR A 23 -14.78 -5.98 1.22
CA TYR A 23 -15.42 -6.83 0.21
C TYR A 23 -16.94 -6.91 0.39
N SER A 24 -17.44 -6.84 1.62
CA SER A 24 -18.88 -6.71 1.95
C SER A 24 -19.51 -5.52 1.22
N HIS A 25 -18.95 -4.31 1.44
CA HIS A 25 -19.43 -3.10 0.77
C HIS A 25 -19.38 -3.19 -0.76
N LYS A 26 -18.34 -3.84 -1.31
CA LYS A 26 -18.26 -4.06 -2.77
C LYS A 26 -19.36 -5.00 -3.24
N GLN A 27 -19.72 -6.01 -2.46
CA GLN A 27 -20.78 -6.94 -2.78
C GLN A 27 -22.14 -6.23 -2.79
N ASP A 28 -22.42 -5.38 -1.80
CA ASP A 28 -23.68 -4.61 -1.72
C ASP A 28 -23.84 -3.65 -2.91
N VAL A 29 -22.75 -2.98 -3.30
CA VAL A 29 -22.72 -2.12 -4.49
C VAL A 29 -22.97 -2.94 -5.77
N LEU A 30 -22.44 -4.16 -5.85
CA LEU A 30 -22.63 -5.02 -7.02
C LEU A 30 -24.04 -5.58 -7.09
N SER A 31 -24.64 -6.00 -5.97
CA SER A 31 -26.03 -6.46 -5.96
C SER A 31 -26.98 -5.35 -6.39
N PHE A 32 -26.76 -4.13 -5.93
CA PHE A 32 -27.56 -2.97 -6.35
C PHE A 32 -27.50 -2.72 -7.86
N ILE A 33 -26.35 -2.94 -8.51
CA ILE A 33 -26.21 -2.80 -9.96
C ILE A 33 -26.88 -3.97 -10.70
N GLU A 34 -26.81 -5.18 -10.15
CA GLU A 34 -27.48 -6.37 -10.70
C GLU A 34 -29.00 -6.26 -10.65
N ASP A 35 -29.54 -5.53 -9.67
CA ASP A 35 -30.96 -5.18 -9.58
C ASP A 35 -31.43 -4.21 -10.70
N GLY A 36 -30.52 -3.79 -11.60
CA GLY A 36 -30.82 -3.00 -12.79
C GLY A 36 -30.57 -1.50 -12.63
N ASN A 37 -29.99 -1.06 -11.52
CA ASN A 37 -29.70 0.35 -11.27
C ASN A 37 -28.50 0.86 -12.09
N THR A 38 -28.54 2.15 -12.43
CA THR A 38 -27.47 2.80 -13.18
C THR A 38 -26.28 3.09 -12.26
N LEU A 39 -25.08 3.16 -12.84
CA LEU A 39 -23.86 3.58 -12.13
C LEU A 39 -23.99 4.94 -11.42
N ASP A 40 -24.74 5.88 -12.00
CA ASP A 40 -24.97 7.20 -11.40
C ASP A 40 -25.89 7.13 -10.16
N GLU A 41 -26.95 6.34 -10.24
CA GLU A 41 -27.86 6.08 -9.12
C GLU A 41 -27.13 5.36 -7.98
N THR A 42 -26.31 4.38 -8.33
CA THR A 42 -25.46 3.66 -7.36
C THR A 42 -24.50 4.61 -6.65
N ILE A 43 -23.91 5.57 -7.37
CA ILE A 43 -23.01 6.53 -6.74
C ILE A 43 -23.78 7.48 -5.83
N ALA A 44 -24.95 7.93 -6.26
CA ALA A 44 -25.81 8.82 -5.47
C ALA A 44 -26.27 8.16 -4.16
N ASP A 45 -26.62 6.86 -4.21
CA ASP A 45 -27.11 6.11 -3.05
C ASP A 45 -25.98 5.80 -2.04
N PHE A 46 -24.87 5.22 -2.50
CA PHE A 46 -23.80 4.76 -1.61
C PHE A 46 -22.79 5.84 -1.18
N TYR A 47 -22.62 6.90 -1.99
CA TYR A 47 -21.57 7.92 -1.76
C TYR A 47 -22.10 9.35 -1.75
N GLY A 48 -23.38 9.57 -2.03
CA GLY A 48 -24.00 10.90 -2.05
C GLY A 48 -23.52 11.80 -3.18
N LYS A 49 -23.65 13.12 -2.99
CA LYS A 49 -23.24 14.13 -3.97
C LYS A 49 -21.71 14.31 -3.96
N LEU A 50 -21.06 13.77 -4.98
CA LEU A 50 -19.62 13.91 -5.23
C LEU A 50 -19.33 14.99 -6.29
N LYS A 51 -18.09 15.49 -6.33
CA LYS A 51 -17.62 16.34 -7.43
C LYS A 51 -17.45 15.51 -8.70
N ASP A 52 -17.56 16.14 -9.86
CA ASP A 52 -17.53 15.46 -11.18
C ASP A 52 -16.28 14.58 -11.39
N ASN A 53 -15.11 15.06 -10.95
CA ASN A 53 -13.87 14.29 -10.99
C ASN A 53 -13.91 13.04 -10.10
N ASP A 54 -14.53 13.15 -8.93
CA ASP A 54 -14.66 12.07 -7.95
C ASP A 54 -15.72 11.05 -8.42
N VAL A 55 -16.81 11.51 -9.03
CA VAL A 55 -17.80 10.65 -9.71
C VAL A 55 -17.13 9.83 -10.79
N ARG A 56 -16.33 10.45 -11.66
CA ARG A 56 -15.59 9.74 -12.72
C ARG A 56 -14.62 8.70 -12.13
N ALA A 57 -13.91 9.05 -11.06
CA ALA A 57 -13.01 8.12 -10.38
C ALA A 57 -13.78 6.93 -9.77
N LYS A 58 -14.95 7.18 -9.15
CA LYS A 58 -15.82 6.16 -8.59
C LYS A 58 -16.41 5.24 -9.65
N LYS A 59 -16.89 5.78 -10.78
CA LYS A 59 -17.33 4.96 -11.93
C LYS A 59 -16.24 3.99 -12.37
N LYS A 60 -14.98 4.45 -12.47
CA LYS A 60 -13.86 3.57 -12.81
C LYS A 60 -13.61 2.50 -11.74
N GLN A 61 -13.72 2.86 -10.46
CA GLN A 61 -13.57 1.94 -9.34
C GLN A 61 -14.65 0.85 -9.35
N ILE A 62 -15.92 1.23 -9.53
CA ILE A 62 -17.05 0.30 -9.60
C ILE A 62 -16.94 -0.60 -10.83
N ASN A 63 -16.62 -0.05 -12.01
CA ASN A 63 -16.36 -0.86 -13.21
C ASN A 63 -15.24 -1.90 -13.00
N LYS A 64 -14.23 -1.57 -12.21
CA LYS A 64 -13.20 -2.53 -11.83
C LYS A 64 -13.79 -3.64 -10.95
N TRP A 65 -14.66 -3.31 -10.00
CA TRP A 65 -15.33 -4.31 -9.15
C TRP A 65 -16.26 -5.21 -9.95
N ILE A 66 -17.00 -4.69 -10.93
CA ILE A 66 -17.85 -5.48 -11.83
C ILE A 66 -17.03 -6.57 -12.54
N LYS A 67 -15.81 -6.25 -13.00
CA LYS A 67 -14.89 -7.23 -13.59
C LYS A 67 -14.37 -8.26 -12.58
N GLN A 68 -14.40 -7.94 -11.29
CA GLN A 68 -13.88 -8.76 -10.19
C GLN A 68 -15.00 -9.40 -9.37
N THR A 69 -16.24 -9.40 -9.85
CA THR A 69 -17.43 -9.89 -9.13
C THR A 69 -17.24 -11.30 -8.58
N ALA A 70 -16.71 -12.22 -9.39
CA ALA A 70 -16.43 -13.60 -8.95
C ALA A 70 -15.45 -13.65 -7.76
N THR A 71 -14.37 -12.86 -7.80
CA THR A 71 -13.40 -12.78 -6.70
C THR A 71 -14.01 -12.15 -5.44
N ILE A 72 -14.85 -11.12 -5.61
CA ILE A 72 -15.51 -10.42 -4.49
C ILE A 72 -16.48 -11.36 -3.78
N ARG A 73 -17.33 -12.07 -4.53
CA ARG A 73 -18.27 -13.07 -3.98
C ARG A 73 -17.56 -14.20 -3.26
N ALA A 74 -16.54 -14.80 -3.89
CA ALA A 74 -15.75 -15.86 -3.26
C ALA A 74 -15.07 -15.39 -1.96
N ALA A 75 -14.60 -14.13 -1.91
CA ALA A 75 -14.04 -13.55 -0.69
C ALA A 75 -15.11 -13.43 0.43
N CYS A 76 -16.33 -13.02 0.10
CA CYS A 76 -17.40 -12.94 1.07
C CYS A 76 -17.89 -14.32 1.54
N GLU A 77 -18.06 -15.27 0.61
CA GLU A 77 -18.43 -16.66 0.90
C GLU A 77 -17.41 -17.37 1.80
N SER A 78 -16.12 -17.08 1.62
CA SER A 78 -15.05 -17.58 2.50
C SER A 78 -14.99 -16.91 3.89
N GLY A 79 -15.95 -16.04 4.23
CA GLY A 79 -16.00 -15.31 5.49
C GLY A 79 -15.05 -14.09 5.56
N ARG A 80 -14.40 -13.74 4.45
CA ARG A 80 -13.41 -12.65 4.36
C ARG A 80 -14.01 -11.34 3.84
N GLY A 81 -15.32 -11.16 4.00
CA GLY A 81 -16.04 -9.95 3.57
C GLY A 81 -15.50 -8.65 4.20
N HIS A 82 -15.11 -8.69 5.46
CA HIS A 82 -14.52 -7.56 6.18
C HIS A 82 -13.08 -7.23 5.74
N HIS A 83 -12.43 -8.10 4.96
CA HIS A 83 -11.10 -7.79 4.44
C HIS A 83 -11.21 -6.66 3.43
N GLN A 84 -10.25 -5.74 3.44
CA GLN A 84 -10.17 -4.70 2.43
C GLN A 84 -9.23 -5.06 1.28
N ASN A 85 -8.28 -5.97 1.55
CA ASN A 85 -7.33 -6.52 0.59
C ASN A 85 -7.27 -8.05 0.73
N LEU A 86 -7.53 -8.75 -0.37
CA LEU A 86 -7.39 -10.21 -0.42
C LEU A 86 -5.96 -10.57 -0.82
N ARG A 87 -5.33 -11.43 -0.04
CA ARG A 87 -4.08 -12.11 -0.38
C ARG A 87 -4.34 -13.61 -0.51
N ARG A 88 -3.57 -14.30 -1.35
CA ARG A 88 -3.71 -15.75 -1.45
C ARG A 88 -3.37 -16.38 -0.11
N LEU A 89 -4.11 -17.41 0.26
CA LEU A 89 -3.74 -18.23 1.41
C LEU A 89 -2.36 -18.83 1.13
N GLY A 90 -1.41 -18.65 2.04
CA GLY A 90 -0.02 -19.07 1.86
C GLY A 90 0.92 -17.98 1.30
N ASP A 91 0.43 -16.81 0.91
CA ASP A 91 1.30 -15.64 0.67
C ASP A 91 1.79 -15.14 2.04
N ALA A 92 2.92 -15.70 2.47
CA ALA A 92 3.49 -15.50 3.78
C ALA A 92 3.83 -14.02 4.03
N THR A 93 3.25 -13.43 5.08
CA THR A 93 3.72 -12.16 5.67
C THR A 93 4.80 -12.39 6.73
N VAL A 94 5.02 -13.66 7.11
CA VAL A 94 5.95 -14.09 8.15
C VAL A 94 6.79 -15.22 7.56
N LEU A 95 8.09 -15.17 7.77
CA LEU A 95 8.99 -16.21 7.31
C LEU A 95 8.58 -17.57 7.91
N THR A 96 8.80 -18.65 7.18
CA THR A 96 8.61 -19.98 7.78
C THR A 96 9.65 -20.19 8.87
N LYS A 97 9.33 -20.97 9.90
CA LYS A 97 10.28 -21.27 11.00
C LYS A 97 11.63 -21.81 10.49
N GLY A 98 11.62 -22.58 9.40
CA GLY A 98 12.83 -23.09 8.77
C GLY A 98 13.65 -21.97 8.11
N SER A 99 13.00 -21.04 7.41
CA SER A 99 13.65 -19.86 6.83
C SER A 99 14.21 -18.95 7.92
N GLU A 100 13.49 -18.72 9.01
CA GLU A 100 13.96 -17.96 10.17
C GLU A 100 15.19 -18.62 10.80
N ALA A 101 15.16 -19.94 11.01
CA ALA A 101 16.29 -20.68 11.56
C ALA A 101 17.53 -20.59 10.66
N SER A 102 17.37 -20.69 9.33
CA SER A 102 18.48 -20.52 8.38
C SER A 102 19.09 -19.11 8.44
N ILE A 103 18.26 -18.07 8.55
CA ILE A 103 18.73 -16.69 8.71
C ILE A 103 19.48 -16.52 10.04
N VAL A 104 18.96 -17.07 11.13
CA VAL A 104 19.62 -17.01 12.45
C VAL A 104 20.96 -17.74 12.43
N LEU A 105 21.05 -18.90 11.79
CA LEU A 105 22.31 -19.64 11.63
C LEU A 105 23.33 -18.83 10.82
N TRP A 106 22.90 -18.22 9.72
CA TRP A 106 23.74 -17.35 8.90
C TRP A 106 24.22 -16.10 9.66
N LEU A 107 23.32 -15.44 10.40
CA LEU A 107 23.68 -14.28 11.23
C LEU A 107 24.70 -14.66 12.31
N ASN A 108 24.54 -15.83 12.91
CA ASN A 108 25.43 -16.33 13.94
C ASN A 108 26.80 -16.77 13.39
N SER A 109 26.88 -17.27 12.15
CA SER A 109 28.18 -17.52 11.52
C SER A 109 28.94 -16.22 11.27
N LEU A 110 28.26 -15.17 10.77
CA LEU A 110 28.90 -13.86 10.56
C LEU A 110 29.44 -13.25 11.85
N ARG A 111 28.71 -13.36 12.97
CA ARG A 111 29.18 -12.90 14.28
C ARG A 111 30.40 -13.68 14.79
N LYS A 112 30.47 -14.98 14.49
CA LYS A 112 31.63 -15.83 14.85
C LYS A 112 32.87 -15.47 14.05
N ASP A 113 32.70 -15.03 12.80
CA ASP A 113 33.78 -14.58 11.93
C ASP A 113 34.25 -13.14 12.25
N GLY A 114 33.73 -12.53 13.33
CA GLY A 114 34.16 -11.23 13.83
C GLY A 114 33.52 -10.03 13.10
N ALA A 115 32.52 -10.25 12.24
CA ALA A 115 31.80 -9.17 11.59
C ALA A 115 30.85 -8.50 12.59
N HIS A 116 31.07 -7.20 12.82
CA HIS A 116 30.14 -6.34 13.55
C HIS A 116 28.89 -6.13 12.68
N VAL A 117 27.71 -6.41 13.24
CA VAL A 117 26.41 -6.27 12.58
C VAL A 117 25.55 -5.37 13.45
N ASP A 118 25.85 -4.08 13.40
CA ASP A 118 24.97 -3.03 13.93
C ASP A 118 24.13 -2.43 12.80
N SER A 119 22.96 -1.91 13.18
CA SER A 119 21.86 -1.57 12.28
C SER A 119 21.88 -0.12 11.80
N ASP A 120 22.87 0.67 12.18
CA ASP A 120 23.00 2.09 11.84
C ASP A 120 24.49 2.43 11.76
N ASP A 121 25.07 2.38 10.55
CA ASP A 121 26.38 3.01 10.31
C ASP A 121 26.14 4.53 10.22
N ASP A 122 26.31 5.19 11.36
CA ASP A 122 26.56 6.62 11.44
C ASP A 122 27.77 6.97 10.55
N ILE A 123 27.54 7.88 9.60
CA ILE A 123 28.60 8.50 8.81
C ILE A 123 29.38 9.39 9.78
N GLU A 124 30.50 8.89 10.29
CA GLU A 124 31.54 9.71 10.89
C GLU A 124 32.03 10.67 9.80
N ALA A 125 31.71 11.96 9.96
CA ALA A 125 32.29 13.03 9.18
C ALA A 125 33.69 13.30 9.75
N ASP A 126 34.72 13.03 8.95
CA ASP A 126 36.08 13.50 9.19
C ASP A 126 36.09 15.04 9.11
N ASP A 127 35.90 15.70 10.26
CA ASP A 127 36.18 17.13 10.44
C ASP A 127 37.68 17.32 10.70
N ASP A 128 38.48 17.31 9.63
CA ASP A 128 39.85 17.84 9.65
C ASP A 128 39.81 19.38 9.67
N PHE A 129 39.70 19.96 10.86
CA PHE A 129 40.02 21.37 11.12
C PHE A 129 41.41 21.46 11.75
N ASP A 130 42.44 21.52 10.90
CA ASP A 130 43.80 21.87 11.30
C ASP A 130 43.81 23.32 11.82
N SER A 131 43.96 23.46 13.13
CA SER A 131 44.29 24.71 13.80
C SER A 131 45.53 24.48 14.64
N ASP A 132 46.68 24.91 14.12
CA ASP A 132 47.84 25.37 14.87
C ASP A 132 48.54 26.40 13.95
N GLY A 133 48.86 27.63 14.32
CA GLY A 133 49.07 28.13 15.68
C GLY A 133 50.54 28.31 16.00
N GLU A 134 51.32 28.98 15.13
CA GLU A 134 52.39 29.93 15.50
C GLU A 134 52.91 30.71 14.28
#